data_AF-W4PX28-F1
#
_entry.id   AF-W4PX28-F1
#
_cell.length_a   1.000
_cell.length_b   1.000
_cell.length_c   1.000
_cell.angle_alpha   90.00
_cell.angle_beta   90.00
_cell.angle_gamma   90.00
#
_symmetry.space_group_name_H-M   'P 1'
#
loop_
_entity.id
_entity.type
_entity.pdbx_description
1 polymer ?
#
loop_
_entity_poly.entity_id
_entity_poly.type
_entity_poly.pdbx_seq_one_letter_code
_entity_poly.pdbx_strand_id
1 'polypeptide(L)' 'MNIVKARENGEFLSKEDLQQRSKLTKTVLEHLDEHGCLEGMPDSNQLSLF' A
#
# COMPACT_ATOMS: atom_id res chain seq x y z
N MET A 1 13.20 -6.18 -4.96
CA MET A 1 12.61 -4.82 -4.81
C MET A 1 11.21 -4.77 -5.42
N ASN A 2 10.17 -5.27 -4.74
CA ASN A 2 8.80 -5.23 -5.29
C ASN A 2 8.13 -3.86 -5.10
N ILE A 3 8.30 -3.25 -3.93
CA ILE A 3 7.67 -1.96 -3.59
C ILE A 3 8.21 -0.83 -4.51
N VAL A 4 9.51 -0.84 -4.79
CA VAL A 4 10.16 0.14 -5.68
C VAL A 4 9.62 0.03 -7.11
N LYS A 5 9.48 -1.20 -7.64
CA LYS A 5 8.91 -1.45 -8.97
C LYS A 5 7.42 -1.08 -9.07
N ALA A 6 6.67 -1.32 -8.01
CA ALA A 6 5.26 -0.96 -7.95
C ALA A 6 5.09 0.58 -7.86
N ARG A 7 5.98 1.27 -7.12
CA ARG A 7 6.11 2.73 -7.13
C ARG A 7 6.45 3.30 -8.52
N GLU A 8 7.27 2.61 -9.31
CA GLU A 8 7.58 3.05 -10.69
C GLU A 8 6.34 3.07 -11.59
N ASN A 9 5.30 2.28 -11.27
CA ASN A 9 4.02 2.28 -11.97
C ASN A 9 3.04 3.35 -11.45
N GLY A 10 3.49 4.25 -10.58
CA GLY A 10 2.69 5.32 -9.98
C GLY A 10 2.64 5.23 -8.45
N GLU A 11 2.20 6.30 -7.81
CA GLU A 11 2.03 6.35 -6.36
C GLU A 11 0.91 5.40 -5.90
N PHE A 12 1.08 4.84 -4.71
CA PHE A 12 0.06 4.01 -4.08
C PHE A 12 -1.03 4.88 -3.50
N LEU A 13 -2.27 4.57 -3.83
CA LEU A 13 -3.42 5.32 -3.33
C LEU A 13 -3.89 4.83 -1.96
N SER A 14 -3.62 3.56 -1.61
CA SER A 14 -4.10 2.92 -0.36
C SER A 14 -3.25 1.72 0.03
N LYS A 15 -3.39 1.24 1.28
CA LYS A 15 -2.69 0.05 1.78
C LYS A 15 -3.00 -1.20 0.95
N GLU A 16 -4.26 -1.36 0.52
CA GLU A 16 -4.66 -2.44 -0.38
C GLU A 16 -3.97 -2.38 -1.76
N ASP A 17 -3.85 -1.19 -2.35
CA ASP A 17 -3.19 -1.01 -3.66
C ASP A 17 -1.70 -1.36 -3.57
N LEU A 18 -1.06 -0.93 -2.47
CA LEU A 18 0.31 -1.29 -2.14
C LEU A 18 0.47 -2.80 -1.97
N GLN A 19 -0.46 -3.45 -1.26
CA GLN A 19 -0.44 -4.90 -1.05
C GLN A 19 -0.61 -5.66 -2.38
N GLN A 20 -1.59 -5.27 -3.21
CA GLN A 20 -1.87 -5.92 -4.49
C GLN A 20 -0.74 -5.73 -5.50
N ARG A 21 -0.26 -4.50 -5.72
CA ARG A 21 0.79 -4.19 -6.71
C ARG A 21 2.14 -4.73 -6.30
N SER A 22 2.50 -4.61 -5.02
CA SER A 22 3.78 -5.12 -4.51
C SER A 22 3.73 -6.61 -4.17
N LYS A 23 2.56 -7.25 -4.27
CA LYS A 23 2.30 -8.65 -3.87
C LYS A 23 2.83 -8.95 -2.47
N LEU A 24 2.49 -8.09 -1.51
CA LEU A 24 2.97 -8.21 -0.13
C LEU A 24 2.08 -9.17 0.65
N THR A 25 2.71 -9.95 1.51
CA THR A 25 2.02 -10.78 2.50
C THR A 25 1.59 -9.94 3.70
N LYS A 26 0.61 -10.44 4.46
CA LYS A 26 0.11 -9.78 5.68
C LYS A 26 1.23 -9.39 6.63
N THR A 27 2.19 -10.29 6.86
CA THR A 27 3.37 -10.03 7.71
C THR A 27 4.19 -8.83 7.25
N VAL A 28 4.36 -8.64 5.93
CA VAL A 28 5.14 -7.51 5.41
C VAL A 28 4.34 -6.22 5.50
N LEU A 29 3.02 -6.28 5.30
CA LEU A 29 2.13 -5.15 5.52
C LEU A 29 2.16 -4.71 6.99
N GLU A 30 2.07 -5.66 7.93
CA GLU A 30 2.18 -5.43 9.37
C GLU A 30 3.52 -4.81 9.74
N HIS A 31 4.64 -5.32 9.21
CA HIS A 31 5.94 -4.69 9.44
C HIS A 31 5.98 -3.24 8.94
N LEU A 32 5.43 -2.96 7.75
CA LEU A 32 5.39 -1.58 7.23
C LEU A 32 4.47 -0.67 8.06
N ASP A 33 3.37 -1.20 8.58
CA ASP A 33 2.45 -0.49 9.46
C ASP A 33 3.10 -0.19 10.82
N GLU A 34 3.75 -1.18 11.45
CA GLU A 34 4.52 -1.01 12.68
C GLU A 34 5.68 -0.02 12.54
N HIS A 35 6.28 0.05 11.34
CA HIS A 35 7.31 1.04 11.02
C HIS A 35 6.74 2.44 10.76
N GLY A 36 5.41 2.63 10.75
CA GLY A 36 4.76 3.90 10.46
C GLY A 36 4.78 4.29 8.97
N CYS A 37 5.21 3.41 8.07
CA CYS A 37 5.26 3.69 6.63
C CYS A 37 3.87 3.81 5.99
N LEU A 38 2.85 3.22 6.63
CA LEU A 38 1.45 3.25 6.19
C LEU A 38 0.58 4.16 7.09
N GLU A 39 1.20 4.83 8.07
CA GLU A 39 0.52 5.76 8.96
C GLU A 39 0.13 7.02 8.17
N GLY A 40 -1.18 7.24 8.02
CA GLY A 40 -1.74 8.30 7.17
C GLY A 40 -2.17 7.88 5.77
N MET A 41 -1.91 6.62 5.38
CA MET A 41 -2.45 6.05 4.15
C MET A 41 -3.81 5.37 4.44
N PRO A 42 -4.87 5.64 3.65
CA PRO A 42 -6.16 4.98 3.85
C PRO A 42 -6.04 3.48 3.58
N ASP A 43 -6.76 2.67 4.35
CA ASP A 43 -6.75 1.21 4.21
C ASP A 43 -7.20 0.78 2.81
N SER A 44 -8.18 1.49 2.24
CA SER A 44 -8.76 1.18 0.95
C SER A 44 -9.04 2.45 0.14
N ASN A 45 -9.07 2.31 -1.18
CA ASN A 45 -9.30 3.43 -2.09
C ASN A 45 -10.81 3.68 -2.17
N GLN A 46 -11.39 4.23 -1.10
CA GLN A 46 -12.82 4.53 -1.03
C GLN A 46 -13.12 5.76 -1.90
N LEU A 47 -13.06 5.57 -3.21
CA LEU A 47 -13.60 6.51 -4.18
C LEU A 47 -15.13 6.51 -4.03
N SER A 48 -15.64 7.34 -3.13
CA SER A 48 -17.04 7.77 -3.15
C SER A 48 -17.22 8.73 -4.31
N LEU A 49 -17.40 8.19 -5.52
CA LEU A 49 -17.97 8.93 -6.64
C LEU A 49 -19.49 8.72 -6.58
N PHE A 50 -20.18 9.62 -5.88
CA PHE A 50 -21.59 9.89 -6.12
C PHE A 50 -21.75 10.58 -7.49
#